data_AF-A0A0F9M037-F1
#
_entry.id   AF-A0A0F9M037-F1
#
_cell.length_a   1.000
_cell.length_b   1.000
_cell.length_c   1.000
_cell.angle_alpha   90.00
_cell.angle_beta   90.00
_cell.angle_gamma   90.00
#
_symmetry.space_group_name_H-M   'P 1'
#
loop_
_entity.id
_entity.type
_entity.pdbx_description
1 polymer ?
#
loop_
_entity_poly.entity_id
_entity_poly.type
_entity_poly.pdbx_seq_one_letter_code
_entity_poly.pdbx_strand_id
1 'polypeptide(L)'
;MSHKSNKVQTVGKPEPEFKFNIGTVVWIIVGFIVSWWNMLIIFDYMEIWSYLTIIFTTIIPTIIIALKNRLWGYGYLLGFSFAGIPFLIIVDLFVGGYTFATAIFIFIILWLIFWRAWRSLSSIRQV
;
A
#
# COMPACT_ATOMS: atom_id res chain seq x y z
N MET A 1 24.01 -18.76 25.66
CA MET A 1 23.30 -17.47 25.89
C MET A 1 22.22 -17.34 24.82
N SER A 2 20.95 -17.51 25.19
CA SER A 2 19.82 -17.42 24.26
C SER A 2 19.36 -15.96 24.17
N HIS A 3 19.60 -15.31 23.04
CA HIS A 3 18.96 -14.03 22.71
C HIS A 3 17.49 -14.30 22.39
N LYS A 4 16.64 -14.35 23.43
CA LYS A 4 15.19 -14.14 23.27
C LYS A 4 14.99 -12.69 22.87
N SER A 5 15.01 -12.43 21.56
CA SER A 5 14.43 -11.22 20.98
C SER A 5 12.97 -11.19 21.39
N ASN A 6 12.60 -10.33 22.35
CA ASN A 6 11.21 -10.03 22.67
C ASN A 6 10.53 -9.51 21.40
N LYS A 7 9.87 -10.39 20.65
CA LYS A 7 9.02 -10.03 19.52
C LYS A 7 7.81 -9.28 20.09
N VAL A 8 7.95 -7.97 20.25
CA VAL A 8 6.85 -7.12 20.71
C VAL A 8 5.77 -7.13 19.63
N GLN A 9 4.63 -7.74 19.94
CA GLN A 9 3.46 -7.77 19.06
C GLN A 9 2.98 -6.33 18.83
N THR A 10 3.10 -5.85 17.59
CA THR A 10 2.69 -4.48 17.18
C THR A 10 1.19 -4.37 16.95
N VAL A 11 0.50 -5.50 16.88
CA VAL A 11 -0.93 -5.63 16.61
C VAL A 11 -1.73 -5.32 17.89
N GLY A 12 -2.55 -4.27 17.88
CA GLY A 12 -3.41 -3.87 19.01
C GLY A 12 -2.85 -2.80 19.98
N LYS A 13 -1.79 -2.06 19.63
CA LYS A 13 -1.32 -0.87 20.39
C LYS A 13 -2.14 0.37 20.04
N PRO A 14 -2.65 1.19 20.97
CA PRO A 14 -3.47 2.38 20.65
C PRO A 14 -2.87 3.15 19.47
N GLU A 15 -3.72 3.51 18.50
CA GLU A 15 -3.26 4.06 17.22
C GLU A 15 -2.21 5.15 17.49
N PRO A 16 -0.97 5.03 17.00
CA PRO A 16 -0.13 6.21 16.95
C PRO A 16 -0.92 7.19 16.08
N GLU A 17 -1.17 8.39 16.61
CA GLU A 17 -1.71 9.50 15.83
C GLU A 17 -1.03 9.51 14.45
N PHE A 18 -1.77 9.85 13.40
CA PHE A 18 -1.28 9.85 12.02
C PHE A 18 -0.09 10.82 11.88
N LYS A 19 1.11 10.39 12.30
CA LYS A 19 2.33 11.18 12.30
C LYS A 19 2.97 10.92 10.95
N PHE A 20 2.79 11.88 10.05
CA PHE A 20 3.49 11.94 8.78
C PHE A 20 4.99 11.97 9.08
N ASN A 21 5.62 10.80 9.05
CA ASN A 21 7.04 10.66 9.34
C ASN A 21 7.83 10.59 8.03
N ILE A 22 9.15 10.78 8.13
CA ILE A 22 10.06 10.69 6.98
C ILE A 22 9.88 9.36 6.23
N GLY A 23 9.59 8.27 6.95
CA GLY A 23 9.38 6.95 6.35
C GLY A 23 8.13 6.90 5.47
N THR A 24 7.02 7.53 5.86
CA THR A 24 5.81 7.63 5.04
C THR A 24 6.12 8.34 3.72
N VAL A 25 6.90 9.43 3.75
CA VAL A 25 7.33 10.16 2.54
C VAL A 25 8.20 9.28 1.65
N VAL A 26 9.16 8.55 2.23
CA VAL A 26 10.00 7.59 1.47
C VAL A 26 9.14 6.54 0.78
N TRP A 27 8.18 5.95 1.49
CA TRP A 27 7.30 4.93 0.91
C TRP A 27 6.34 5.48 -0.14
N ILE A 28 5.91 6.74 -0.04
CA ILE A 28 5.17 7.43 -1.11
C ILE A 28 6.03 7.48 -2.39
N ILE A 29 7.28 7.92 -2.28
CA ILE A 29 8.18 8.02 -3.45
C ILE A 29 8.43 6.64 -4.06
N VAL A 30 8.69 5.63 -3.23
CA VAL A 30 8.90 4.25 -3.70
C VAL A 30 7.63 3.71 -4.39
N GLY A 31 6.45 3.91 -3.78
CA GLY A 31 5.18 3.51 -4.37
C GLY A 31 4.92 4.17 -5.72
N PHE A 32 5.25 5.45 -5.84
CA PHE A 32 5.13 6.19 -7.09
C PHE A 32 6.01 5.60 -8.20
N ILE A 33 7.30 5.37 -7.91
CA ILE A 33 8.24 4.81 -8.89
C ILE A 33 7.82 3.40 -9.32
N VAL A 34 7.42 2.54 -8.37
CA VAL A 34 6.99 1.17 -8.68
C VAL A 34 5.71 1.16 -9.52
N SER A 35 4.76 2.05 -9.22
CA SER A 35 3.54 2.22 -10.03
C SER A 35 3.86 2.68 -11.44
N TRP A 36 4.78 3.64 -11.58
CA TRP A 36 5.22 4.12 -12.89
C TRP A 36 5.79 2.98 -13.74
N TRP A 37 6.68 2.18 -13.16
CA TRP A 37 7.23 1.01 -13.84
C TRP A 37 6.17 -0.04 -14.17
N ASN A 38 5.22 -0.30 -13.26
CA ASN A 38 4.11 -1.20 -13.53
C ASN A 38 3.30 -0.72 -14.75
N MET A 39 2.92 0.56 -14.77
CA MET A 39 2.15 1.12 -15.87
C MET A 39 2.91 1.08 -17.20
N LEU A 40 4.23 1.24 -17.21
CA LEU A 40 5.04 1.04 -18.41
C LEU A 40 4.96 -0.41 -18.91
N ILE A 41 5.03 -1.40 -18.01
CA ILE A 41 4.85 -2.82 -18.37
C ILE A 41 3.45 -3.06 -18.93
N ILE A 42 2.40 -2.51 -18.31
CA ILE A 42 1.03 -2.60 -18.84
C ILE A 42 0.96 -1.95 -20.23
N PHE A 43 1.57 -0.78 -20.38
CA PHE A 43 1.57 -0.01 -21.60
C PHE A 43 2.24 -0.74 -22.77
N ASP A 44 3.40 -1.35 -22.54
CA ASP A 44 4.18 -2.00 -23.57
C ASP A 44 3.55 -3.32 -24.04
N TYR A 45 2.93 -4.09 -23.14
CA TYR A 45 2.40 -5.42 -23.47
C TYR A 45 0.91 -5.44 -23.77
N MET A 46 0.08 -4.62 -23.11
CA MET A 46 -1.38 -4.57 -23.29
C MET A 46 -2.12 -5.92 -23.15
N GLU A 47 -1.46 -6.94 -22.58
CA GLU A 47 -2.03 -8.25 -22.33
C GLU A 47 -2.70 -8.32 -20.97
N ILE A 48 -3.69 -9.21 -20.82
CA ILE A 48 -4.45 -9.39 -19.57
C ILE A 48 -3.53 -9.70 -18.36
N TRP A 49 -2.43 -10.41 -18.60
CA TRP A 49 -1.43 -10.75 -17.58
C TRP A 49 -0.71 -9.53 -17.05
N SER A 50 -0.48 -8.52 -17.90
CA SER A 50 0.20 -7.29 -17.51
C SER A 50 -0.64 -6.50 -16.53
N TYR A 51 -1.96 -6.45 -16.72
CA TYR A 51 -2.88 -5.81 -15.74
C TYR A 51 -2.84 -6.51 -14.38
N LEU A 52 -2.66 -7.84 -14.33
CA LEU A 52 -2.55 -8.58 -13.07
C LEU A 52 -1.26 -8.27 -12.28
N THR A 53 -0.22 -7.72 -12.93
CA THR A 53 1.01 -7.33 -12.24
C THR A 53 0.76 -6.31 -11.14
N ILE A 54 -0.32 -5.51 -11.25
CA ILE A 54 -0.71 -4.53 -10.23
C ILE A 54 -0.86 -5.21 -8.86
N ILE A 55 -1.36 -6.45 -8.79
CA ILE A 55 -1.53 -7.19 -7.53
C ILE A 55 -0.17 -7.42 -6.87
N PHE A 56 0.81 -7.86 -7.66
CA PHE A 56 2.16 -8.16 -7.17
C PHE A 56 2.94 -6.90 -6.80
N THR A 57 2.66 -5.77 -7.45
CA THR A 57 3.35 -4.51 -7.18
C THR A 57 2.61 -3.60 -6.20
N THR A 58 1.32 -3.80 -5.93
CA THR A 58 0.58 -3.04 -4.89
C THR A 58 0.36 -3.86 -3.65
N ILE A 59 -0.49 -4.89 -3.72
CA ILE A 59 -1.06 -5.56 -2.56
C ILE A 59 0.03 -6.23 -1.72
N ILE A 60 0.87 -7.05 -2.35
CA ILE A 60 1.90 -7.81 -1.63
C ILE A 60 2.91 -6.87 -0.93
N PRO A 61 3.54 -5.89 -1.63
CA PRO A 61 4.43 -4.95 -0.98
C PRO A 61 3.73 -4.16 0.12
N THR A 62 2.51 -3.68 -0.12
CA THR A 62 1.73 -2.92 0.86
C THR A 62 1.56 -3.71 2.15
N ILE A 63 1.14 -4.98 2.07
CA ILE A 63 0.92 -5.81 3.26
C ILE A 63 2.25 -5.99 4.01
N ILE A 64 3.34 -6.32 3.31
CA ILE A 64 4.66 -6.52 3.92
C ILE A 64 5.13 -5.25 4.66
N ILE A 65 4.96 -4.09 4.03
CA ILE A 65 5.34 -2.79 4.60
C ILE A 65 4.41 -2.46 5.79
N ALA A 66 3.11 -2.66 5.64
CA ALA A 66 2.09 -2.37 6.66
C ALA A 66 2.26 -3.22 7.92
N LEU A 67 2.75 -4.46 7.79
CA LEU A 67 3.10 -5.31 8.93
C LEU A 67 4.22 -4.73 9.79
N LYS A 68 5.17 -3.99 9.17
CA LYS A 68 6.21 -3.25 9.91
C LYS A 68 5.67 -1.93 10.45
N ASN A 69 5.02 -1.14 9.60
CA ASN A 69 4.38 0.12 9.96
C ASN A 69 3.21 0.40 9.02
N ARG A 70 1.99 0.45 9.58
CA ARG A 70 0.75 0.66 8.82
C ARG A 70 0.75 1.96 8.01
N LEU A 71 1.30 3.05 8.58
CA LEU A 71 1.39 4.35 7.89
C LEU A 71 2.31 4.31 6.67
N TRP A 72 3.36 3.48 6.72
CA TRP A 72 4.24 3.26 5.58
C TRP A 72 3.54 2.50 4.45
N GLY A 73 2.72 1.50 4.79
CA GLY A 73 1.89 0.80 3.81
C GLY A 73 0.87 1.74 3.15
N TYR A 74 0.27 2.65 3.93
CA TYR A 74 -0.59 3.70 3.37
C TYR A 74 0.18 4.69 2.50
N GLY A 75 1.37 5.11 2.92
CA GLY A 75 2.25 5.94 2.11
C GLY A 75 2.55 5.30 0.76
N TYR A 76 2.91 4.00 0.77
CA TYR A 76 3.15 3.24 -0.44
C TYR A 76 1.94 3.20 -1.38
N LEU A 77 0.75 2.86 -0.87
CA LEU A 77 -0.48 2.84 -1.66
C LEU A 77 -0.84 4.22 -2.22
N LEU A 78 -0.68 5.28 -1.43
CA LEU A 78 -0.93 6.64 -1.87
C LEU A 78 0.00 7.01 -3.02
N GLY A 79 1.31 6.79 -2.85
CA GLY A 79 2.30 7.02 -3.91
C GLY A 79 1.97 6.23 -5.18
N PHE A 80 1.61 4.95 -5.02
CA PHE A 80 1.25 4.08 -6.12
C PHE A 80 0.04 4.60 -6.89
N SER A 81 -1.02 4.98 -6.17
CA SER A 81 -2.21 5.57 -6.78
C SER A 81 -1.89 6.89 -7.46
N PHE A 82 -1.18 7.80 -6.78
CA PHE A 82 -0.88 9.14 -7.30
C PHE A 82 -0.08 9.13 -8.60
N ALA A 83 0.77 8.12 -8.84
CA ALA A 83 1.47 7.97 -10.11
C ALA A 83 0.53 7.80 -11.31
N GLY A 84 -0.66 7.23 -11.11
CA GLY A 84 -1.65 7.08 -12.17
C GLY A 84 -2.17 8.41 -12.72
N ILE A 85 -2.18 9.48 -11.93
CA ILE A 85 -2.66 10.81 -12.36
C ILE A 85 -1.74 11.43 -13.43
N PRO A 86 -0.42 11.62 -13.21
CA PRO A 86 0.45 12.13 -14.25
C PRO A 86 0.53 11.19 -15.45
N PHE A 87 0.48 9.86 -15.25
CA PHE A 87 0.49 8.90 -16.37
C PHE A 87 -0.77 9.04 -17.24
N LEU A 88 -1.94 9.25 -16.63
CA LEU A 88 -3.22 9.52 -17.30
C LEU A 88 -3.16 10.77 -18.20
N ILE A 89 -2.41 11.78 -17.79
CA ILE A 89 -2.32 13.06 -18.52
C ILE A 89 -1.23 13.03 -19.59
N ILE A 90 -0.10 12.39 -19.32
CA ILE A 90 1.13 12.53 -20.11
C ILE A 90 1.38 11.35 -21.05
N VAL A 91 0.91 10.14 -20.71
CA VAL A 91 1.26 8.90 -21.42
C VAL A 91 0.03 8.22 -21.99
N ASP A 92 -0.88 7.74 -21.14
CA ASP A 92 -2.08 7.04 -21.57
C ASP A 92 -3.23 7.14 -20.55
N LEU A 93 -4.38 7.58 -21.06
CA LEU A 93 -5.61 7.80 -20.28
C LEU A 93 -6.13 6.52 -19.63
N PHE A 94 -6.13 5.40 -20.38
CA PHE A 94 -6.73 4.15 -19.93
C PHE A 94 -5.86 3.46 -18.88
N VAL A 95 -4.56 3.34 -19.13
CA VAL A 95 -3.62 2.70 -18.19
C VAL A 95 -3.50 3.52 -16.92
N GLY A 96 -3.35 4.84 -17.03
CA GLY A 96 -3.26 5.72 -15.87
C GLY A 96 -4.55 5.71 -15.04
N GLY A 97 -5.70 5.82 -15.71
CA GLY A 97 -7.02 5.78 -15.06
C GLY A 97 -7.33 4.45 -14.39
N TYR A 98 -7.04 3.33 -15.07
CA TYR A 98 -7.14 1.97 -14.52
C TYR A 98 -6.31 1.82 -13.24
N THR A 99 -5.04 2.23 -13.30
CA THR A 99 -4.10 2.09 -12.19
C THR A 99 -4.53 2.93 -11.00
N PHE A 100 -4.91 4.19 -11.24
CA PHE A 100 -5.44 5.08 -10.20
C PHE A 100 -6.70 4.51 -9.54
N ALA A 101 -7.70 4.13 -10.34
CA ALA A 101 -8.97 3.61 -9.82
C ALA A 101 -8.77 2.31 -9.03
N THR A 102 -7.98 1.38 -9.57
CA THR A 102 -7.70 0.09 -8.94
C THR A 102 -6.92 0.27 -7.63
N ALA A 103 -5.91 1.15 -7.61
CA ALA A 103 -5.13 1.43 -6.40
C ALA A 103 -5.98 2.08 -5.29
N ILE A 104 -6.86 3.02 -5.62
CA ILE A 104 -7.81 3.60 -4.65
C ILE A 104 -8.75 2.52 -4.12
N PHE A 105 -9.31 1.69 -5.00
CA PHE A 105 -10.22 0.63 -4.60
C PHE A 105 -9.53 -0.36 -3.62
N ILE A 106 -8.31 -0.77 -3.94
CA ILE A 106 -7.46 -1.61 -3.07
C ILE A 106 -7.18 -0.89 -1.74
N PHE A 107 -6.85 0.40 -1.76
CA PHE A 107 -6.62 1.18 -0.55
C PHE A 107 -7.83 1.18 0.37
N ILE A 108 -9.02 1.42 -0.17
CA ILE A 108 -10.27 1.41 0.61
C ILE A 108 -10.52 0.03 1.22
N ILE A 109 -10.38 -1.04 0.42
CA ILE A 109 -10.57 -2.42 0.92
C ILE A 109 -9.60 -2.74 2.05
N LEU A 110 -8.31 -2.49 1.85
CA LEU A 110 -7.29 -2.76 2.85
C LEU A 110 -7.53 -1.91 4.10
N TRP A 111 -7.88 -0.64 3.93
CA TRP A 111 -8.21 0.24 5.05
C TRP A 111 -9.37 -0.31 5.88
N LEU A 112 -10.47 -0.74 5.23
CA LEU A 112 -11.63 -1.35 5.89
C LEU A 112 -11.28 -2.65 6.61
N ILE A 113 -10.49 -3.53 5.98
CA ILE A 113 -10.03 -4.79 6.58
C ILE A 113 -9.20 -4.49 7.82
N PHE A 114 -8.19 -3.61 7.70
CA PHE A 114 -7.35 -3.24 8.84
C PHE A 114 -8.16 -2.58 9.94
N TRP A 115 -9.13 -1.72 9.60
CA TRP A 115 -10.01 -1.07 10.57
C TRP A 115 -10.88 -2.09 11.33
N ARG A 116 -11.45 -3.07 10.63
CA ARG A 116 -12.25 -4.13 11.26
C ARG A 116 -11.39 -5.06 12.12
N ALA A 117 -10.26 -5.52 11.60
CA ALA A 117 -9.32 -6.38 12.33
C ALA A 117 -8.80 -5.67 13.58
N TRP A 118 -8.48 -4.38 13.46
CA TRP A 118 -8.04 -3.56 14.58
C TRP A 118 -9.08 -3.47 15.70
N ARG A 119 -10.33 -3.12 15.37
CA ARG A 119 -11.41 -3.04 16.37
C ARG A 119 -11.63 -4.37 17.08
N SER A 120 -11.52 -5.48 16.34
CA SER A 120 -11.63 -6.84 16.92
C SER A 120 -10.47 -7.17 17.88
N LEU A 121 -9.27 -6.67 17.61
CA LEU A 121 -8.10 -6.93 18.46
C LEU A 121 -8.08 -6.03 19.69
N SER A 122 -8.53 -4.78 19.57
CA SER A 122 -8.68 -3.89 20.72
C SER A 122 -9.71 -4.39 21.73
N SER A 123 -10.79 -5.04 21.27
CA SER A 123 -11.81 -5.59 22.18
C SER A 123 -11.31 -6.81 22.97
N ILE A 124 -10.40 -7.61 22.40
CA ILE A 124 -9.82 -8.78 23.09
C ILE A 124 -8.87 -8.36 24.21
N ARG A 125 -8.25 -7.18 24.11
CA ARG A 125 -7.27 -6.67 25.08
C ARG A 125 -7.91 -5.98 26.30
N GLN A 126 -9.24 -5.83 26.35
CA GLN A 126 -9.95 -5.20 27.48
C GLN A 126 -10.36 -6.19 28.58
N VAL A 127 -9.75 -7.38 28.63
CA VAL A 127 -9.85 -8.34 29.74
C VAL A 127 -8.46 -8.65 30.27
#